data_AF-A0A6G1RU19-F1
#
_entry.id   AF-A0A6G1RU19-F1
#
_cell.length_a   1.000
_cell.length_b   1.000
_cell.length_c   1.000
_cell.angle_alpha   90.00
_cell.angle_beta   90.00
_cell.angle_gamma   90.00
#
_symmetry.space_group_name_H-M   'P 1'
#
loop_
_entity.id
_entity.type
_entity.pdbx_description
1 polymer ?
#
loop_
_entity_poly.entity_id
_entity_poly.type
_entity_poly.pdbx_seq_one_letter_code
_entity_poly.pdbx_strand_id
1 'polypeptide(L)'
;LYWQLNSFGNYQFLFQDLAMTTVIGVTMSFTGAYPKLVPYRPPSQLISPPLLLSVVLNILFSLSMQIFGFVVVQEQPWYSKTDIYSACLSENKSVENSSFTSSLELHGMREGALEETDNGYKSYENTTVWLLSTINCLIVALVFSKGKPFRQPIYTNYVFVLVLVGQLGICLFLVFADIEDLYSKMDLVCTPTTWRISMVIMLAVTLAVSFLVEEAVIEN
;
A
#
# COMPACT_ATOMS: atom_id res chain seq x y z
N LEU A 1 -14.85 -7.41 0.91
CA LEU A 1 -14.74 -6.07 0.29
C LEU A 1 -15.93 -5.73 -0.62
N TYR A 2 -16.37 -6.59 -1.55
CA TYR A 2 -17.51 -6.29 -2.47
C TYR A 2 -18.91 -6.13 -1.84
N TRP A 3 -19.08 -6.41 -0.55
CA TRP A 3 -20.38 -6.34 0.14
C TRP A 3 -20.70 -4.92 0.66
N GLN A 4 -19.69 -4.12 0.96
CA GLN A 4 -19.80 -2.67 1.09
C GLN A 4 -19.38 -2.09 -0.26
N LEU A 5 -20.13 -1.14 -0.81
CA LEU A 5 -19.97 -0.53 -2.14
C LEU A 5 -18.67 0.29 -2.32
N ASN A 6 -17.54 -0.16 -1.78
CA ASN A 6 -16.26 0.51 -1.80
C ASN A 6 -15.36 -0.16 -2.85
N SER A 7 -15.50 0.27 -4.11
CA SER A 7 -14.66 -0.19 -5.23
C SER A 7 -13.48 0.77 -5.36
N PHE A 8 -12.23 0.30 -5.52
CA PHE A 8 -11.10 1.24 -5.69
C PHE A 8 -11.33 2.17 -6.88
N GLY A 9 -10.71 3.36 -6.84
CA GLY A 9 -10.78 4.31 -7.96
C GLY A 9 -10.12 3.73 -9.21
N ASN A 10 -10.59 4.12 -10.40
CA ASN A 10 -10.00 3.64 -11.66
C ASN A 10 -8.50 3.98 -11.78
N TYR A 11 -8.09 5.15 -11.29
CA TYR A 11 -6.68 5.56 -11.27
C TYR A 11 -5.83 4.75 -10.30
N GLN A 12 -6.39 4.36 -9.16
CA GLN A 12 -5.75 3.51 -8.16
C GLN A 12 -5.41 2.12 -8.73
N PHE A 13 -6.35 1.52 -9.45
CA PHE A 13 -6.14 0.26 -10.17
C PHE A 13 -5.08 0.41 -11.28
N LEU A 14 -5.20 1.44 -12.11
CA LEU A 14 -4.28 1.67 -13.22
C LEU A 14 -2.84 1.87 -12.71
N PHE A 15 -2.65 2.63 -11.64
CA PHE A 15 -1.35 2.81 -11.02
C PHE A 15 -0.76 1.48 -10.54
N GLN A 16 -1.57 0.66 -9.84
CA GLN A 16 -1.10 -0.61 -9.29
C GLN A 16 -0.73 -1.64 -10.37
N ASP A 17 -1.54 -1.78 -11.40
CA ASP A 17 -1.29 -2.79 -12.44
C ASP A 17 -0.23 -2.34 -13.44
N LEU A 18 -0.35 -1.10 -13.94
CA LEU A 18 0.50 -0.59 -15.02
C LEU A 18 1.81 0.00 -14.48
N ALA A 19 1.76 0.89 -13.48
CA ALA A 19 2.97 1.58 -13.01
C ALA A 19 3.80 0.72 -12.06
N MET A 20 3.15 -0.13 -11.25
CA MET A 20 3.84 -0.97 -10.27
C MET A 20 4.11 -2.36 -10.84
N THR A 21 3.07 -3.17 -11.01
CA THR A 21 3.21 -4.61 -11.30
C THR A 21 3.87 -4.87 -12.65
N THR A 22 3.48 -4.14 -13.71
CA THR A 22 4.07 -4.31 -15.04
C THR A 22 5.56 -3.96 -15.06
N VAL A 23 5.96 -2.86 -14.42
CA VAL A 23 7.36 -2.43 -14.38
C VAL A 23 8.21 -3.44 -13.59
N ILE A 24 7.70 -3.94 -12.47
CA ILE A 24 8.35 -5.02 -11.69
C ILE A 24 8.48 -6.28 -12.56
N GLY A 25 7.41 -6.71 -13.22
CA GLY A 25 7.40 -7.92 -14.04
C GLY A 25 8.40 -7.85 -15.20
N VAL A 26 8.45 -6.73 -15.91
CA VAL A 26 9.40 -6.51 -17.01
C VAL A 26 10.84 -6.50 -16.48
N THR A 27 11.13 -5.78 -15.41
CA THR A 27 12.51 -5.69 -14.89
C THR A 27 12.99 -6.98 -14.21
N MET A 28 12.09 -7.75 -13.59
CA MET A 28 12.37 -9.08 -13.05
C MET A 28 12.73 -10.08 -14.18
N SER A 29 12.17 -9.91 -15.38
CA SER A 29 12.47 -10.77 -16.54
C SER A 29 13.92 -10.66 -17.01
N PHE A 30 14.62 -9.56 -16.69
CA PHE A 30 16.03 -9.36 -17.03
C PHE A 30 17.01 -10.06 -16.08
N THR A 31 16.51 -10.84 -15.10
CA THR A 31 17.38 -11.59 -14.17
C THR A 31 18.11 -12.74 -14.87
N GLY A 32 19.44 -12.75 -14.78
CA GLY A 32 20.30 -13.76 -15.39
C GLY A 32 20.32 -15.11 -14.64
N ALA A 33 20.78 -16.15 -15.34
CA ALA A 33 20.99 -17.48 -14.77
C ALA A 33 22.19 -17.52 -13.81
N TYR A 34 22.14 -18.38 -12.79
CA TYR A 34 23.23 -18.52 -11.83
C TYR A 34 24.51 -19.05 -12.51
N PRO A 35 25.70 -18.44 -12.27
CA PRO A 35 26.92 -18.75 -13.02
C PRO A 35 27.52 -20.13 -12.71
N LYS A 36 27.06 -20.80 -11.64
CA LYS A 36 27.50 -22.15 -11.26
C LYS A 36 26.36 -23.15 -11.47
N LEU A 37 26.68 -24.26 -12.13
CA LEU A 37 25.74 -25.37 -12.29
C LEU A 37 25.59 -26.11 -10.95
N VAL A 38 24.37 -26.27 -10.49
CA VAL A 38 24.05 -27.12 -9.33
C VAL A 38 23.71 -28.55 -9.80
N PRO A 39 24.02 -29.60 -9.02
CA PRO A 39 23.71 -30.99 -9.39
C PRO A 39 22.21 -31.31 -9.48
N TYR A 40 21.38 -30.44 -8.89
CA TYR A 40 19.93 -30.57 -8.85
C TYR A 40 19.31 -30.04 -10.15
N ARG A 41 18.38 -30.80 -10.73
CA ARG A 41 17.59 -30.29 -11.85
C ARG A 41 16.58 -29.26 -11.34
N PRO A 42 16.29 -28.20 -12.13
CA PRO A 42 15.15 -27.36 -11.82
C PRO A 42 13.88 -28.23 -11.80
N PRO A 43 12.94 -27.95 -10.88
CA PRO A 43 11.66 -28.65 -10.87
C PRO A 43 11.03 -28.56 -12.26
N SER A 44 10.65 -29.70 -12.83
CA SER A 44 10.01 -29.78 -14.16
C SER A 44 8.58 -29.24 -14.17
N GLN A 45 8.04 -28.92 -13.00
CA GLN A 45 6.73 -28.33 -12.79
C GLN A 45 6.89 -26.88 -12.35
N LEU A 46 6.07 -26.00 -12.93
CA LEU A 46 6.03 -24.57 -12.63
C LEU A 46 5.69 -24.28 -11.15
N ILE A 47 5.09 -25.26 -10.47
CA ILE A 47 4.59 -25.16 -9.09
C ILE A 47 5.21 -26.28 -8.28
N SER A 48 6.27 -25.97 -7.53
CA SER A 48 6.83 -26.88 -6.53
C SER A 48 5.96 -26.81 -5.26
N PRO A 49 5.57 -27.93 -4.61
CA PRO A 49 4.77 -27.91 -3.38
C PRO A 49 5.25 -26.95 -2.26
N PRO A 50 6.55 -26.88 -1.92
CA PRO A 50 7.04 -25.91 -0.93
C PRO A 50 6.88 -24.46 -1.40
N LEU A 51 7.09 -24.17 -2.68
CA LEU A 51 6.90 -22.82 -3.23
C LEU A 51 5.42 -22.42 -3.18
N LEU A 52 4.51 -23.34 -3.53
CA LEU A 52 3.08 -23.11 -3.45
C LEU A 52 2.65 -22.83 -2.01
N LEU A 53 3.17 -23.60 -1.05
CA LEU A 53 2.89 -23.40 0.37
C LEU A 53 3.36 -22.01 0.82
N SER A 54 4.58 -21.58 0.46
CA SER A 54 5.08 -20.24 0.80
C SER A 54 4.19 -19.13 0.20
N VAL A 55 3.79 -19.27 -1.06
CA VAL A 55 2.91 -18.31 -1.74
C VAL A 55 1.55 -18.23 -1.06
N VAL A 56 0.93 -19.37 -0.73
CA VAL A 56 -0.36 -19.42 -0.04
C VAL A 56 -0.26 -18.77 1.35
N LEU A 57 0.79 -19.07 2.13
CA LEU A 57 1.01 -18.48 3.45
C LEU A 57 1.19 -16.95 3.37
N ASN A 58 1.97 -16.47 2.40
CA ASN A 58 2.16 -15.03 2.18
C ASN A 58 0.86 -14.34 1.73
N ILE A 59 0.05 -14.98 0.89
CA ILE A 59 -1.27 -14.46 0.49
C ILE A 59 -2.20 -14.38 1.70
N LEU A 60 -2.30 -15.45 2.49
CA LEU A 60 -3.15 -15.47 3.69
C LEU A 60 -2.74 -14.39 4.68
N PHE A 61 -1.44 -14.27 4.95
CA PHE A 61 -0.91 -13.25 5.85
C PHE A 61 -1.16 -11.82 5.33
N SER A 62 -0.96 -11.60 4.03
CA SER A 62 -1.26 -10.33 3.36
C SER A 62 -2.74 -9.95 3.50
N LEU A 63 -3.65 -10.90 3.28
CA LEU A 63 -5.09 -10.69 3.44
C LEU A 63 -5.46 -10.39 4.89
N SER A 64 -4.88 -11.13 5.85
CA SER A 64 -5.08 -10.87 7.27
C SER A 64 -4.65 -9.46 7.66
N MET A 65 -3.49 -8.99 7.18
CA MET A 65 -3.02 -7.64 7.43
C MET A 65 -3.94 -6.58 6.80
N GLN A 66 -4.39 -6.80 5.56
CA GLN A 66 -5.34 -5.88 4.90
C GLN A 66 -6.67 -5.78 5.65
N ILE A 67 -7.22 -6.91 6.10
CA ILE A 67 -8.44 -6.94 6.91
C ILE A 67 -8.21 -6.24 8.25
N PHE A 68 -7.06 -6.47 8.88
CA PHE A 68 -6.70 -5.79 10.12
C PHE A 68 -6.61 -4.28 9.94
N GLY A 69 -5.92 -3.79 8.91
CA GLY A 69 -5.88 -2.36 8.58
C GLY A 69 -7.26 -1.76 8.31
N PHE A 70 -8.14 -2.51 7.63
CA PHE A 70 -9.52 -2.12 7.36
C PHE A 70 -10.37 -2.02 8.63
N VAL A 71 -10.18 -2.89 9.62
CA VAL A 71 -10.92 -2.83 10.89
C VAL A 71 -10.36 -1.73 11.78
N VAL A 72 -9.04 -1.66 11.93
CA VAL A 72 -8.38 -0.71 12.84
C VAL A 72 -8.61 0.74 12.42
N VAL A 73 -8.71 1.03 11.12
CA VAL A 73 -9.04 2.40 10.65
C VAL A 73 -10.44 2.84 11.09
N GLN A 74 -11.40 1.92 11.20
CA GLN A 74 -12.75 2.22 11.66
C GLN A 74 -12.82 2.50 13.17
N GLU A 75 -11.88 1.96 13.95
CA GLU A 75 -11.79 2.18 15.39
C GLU A 75 -11.07 3.49 15.76
N GLN A 76 -10.55 4.23 14.78
CA GLN A 76 -9.81 5.45 15.05
C GLN A 76 -10.73 6.58 15.54
N PRO A 77 -10.26 7.42 16.49
CA PRO A 77 -11.10 8.48 17.08
C PRO A 77 -11.48 9.59 16.09
N TRP A 78 -10.71 9.74 15.01
CA TRP A 78 -10.94 10.72 13.94
C TRP A 78 -11.78 10.14 12.78
N TYR A 79 -12.10 8.84 12.82
CA TYR A 79 -12.85 8.16 11.78
C TYR A 79 -14.29 8.63 11.77
N SER A 80 -14.75 9.10 10.61
CA SER A 80 -16.14 9.42 10.35
C SER A 80 -16.54 8.84 9.00
N LYS A 81 -17.70 8.17 8.97
CA LYS A 81 -18.23 7.58 7.73
C LYS A 81 -18.79 8.63 6.78
N THR A 82 -19.28 9.75 7.32
CA THR A 82 -19.98 10.80 6.56
C THR A 82 -19.12 12.02 6.29
N ASP A 83 -18.02 12.20 7.02
CA ASP A 83 -17.11 13.34 6.86
C ASP A 83 -15.68 12.86 6.58
N ILE A 84 -15.29 13.02 5.32
CA ILE A 84 -14.00 12.58 4.76
C ILE A 84 -12.88 13.58 5.10
N TYR A 85 -13.21 14.76 5.66
CA TYR A 85 -12.25 15.80 6.04
C TYR A 85 -12.04 15.91 7.56
N SER A 86 -12.81 15.17 8.36
CA SER A 86 -12.77 15.20 9.83
C SER A 86 -11.36 14.97 10.40
N ALA A 87 -10.58 14.12 9.75
CA ALA A 87 -9.23 13.78 10.19
C ALA A 87 -8.22 14.91 9.97
N CYS A 88 -8.42 15.74 8.94
CA CYS A 88 -7.54 16.85 8.56
C CYS A 88 -7.82 18.11 9.38
N LEU A 89 -9.08 18.32 9.77
CA LEU A 89 -9.50 19.45 10.61
C LEU A 89 -8.94 19.38 12.04
N SER A 90 -8.58 18.19 12.54
CA SER A 90 -8.06 18.01 13.89
C SER A 90 -6.68 18.65 14.09
N GLU A 91 -5.87 18.75 13.04
CA GLU A 91 -4.51 19.30 13.11
C GLU A 91 -4.52 20.85 13.21
N ASN A 92 -5.44 21.52 12.52
CA ASN A 92 -5.59 22.99 12.56
C ASN A 92 -6.06 23.54 13.91
N LYS A 93 -6.78 22.75 14.72
CA LYS A 93 -7.21 23.19 16.06
C LYS A 93 -6.06 23.38 17.05
N SER A 94 -4.88 22.83 16.76
CA SER A 94 -3.70 22.99 17.63
C SER A 94 -2.99 24.34 17.46
N VAL A 95 -3.27 25.09 16.39
CA VAL A 95 -2.62 26.37 16.07
C VAL A 95 -3.45 27.60 16.45
N GLU A 96 -4.77 27.47 16.67
CA GLU A 96 -5.66 28.61 17.00
C GLU A 96 -5.88 28.87 18.50
N ASN A 97 -4.90 28.58 19.35
CA ASN A 97 -4.89 29.14 20.72
C ASN A 97 -4.27 30.54 20.77
N SER A 98 -4.80 31.46 19.96
CA SER A 98 -4.64 32.89 20.21
C SER A 98 -5.76 33.70 19.56
N SER A 99 -6.79 33.96 20.38
CA SER A 99 -7.73 35.10 20.31
C SER A 99 -8.47 35.38 18.99
N PHE A 100 -9.79 35.21 18.95
CA PHE A 100 -10.75 36.30 19.16
C PHE A 100 -12.18 35.77 19.23
N THR A 101 -12.89 36.25 20.25
CA THR A 101 -14.31 36.02 20.54
C THR A 101 -15.19 36.84 19.59
N SER A 102 -16.19 36.22 18.93
CA SER A 102 -17.48 36.88 18.64
C SER A 102 -18.49 35.93 17.96
N SER A 103 -19.46 35.49 18.76
CA SER A 103 -20.92 35.43 18.53
C SER A 103 -21.53 35.19 17.13
N LEU A 104 -22.36 34.14 17.08
CA LEU A 104 -23.66 33.98 16.40
C LEU A 104 -24.26 35.23 15.70
N GLU A 105 -24.51 35.18 14.39
CA GLU A 105 -25.86 35.16 13.74
C GLU A 105 -25.80 35.50 12.23
N LEU A 106 -26.42 34.61 11.43
CA LEU A 106 -27.37 34.85 10.34
C LEU A 106 -27.02 35.79 9.15
N HIS A 107 -27.02 35.15 7.97
CA HIS A 107 -27.52 35.60 6.65
C HIS A 107 -26.49 35.87 5.54
N GLY A 108 -26.60 35.08 4.45
CA GLY A 108 -26.29 35.56 3.09
C GLY A 108 -25.35 34.70 2.24
N MET A 109 -25.93 33.74 1.52
CA MET A 109 -25.61 33.33 0.14
C MET A 109 -24.23 33.69 -0.44
N ARG A 110 -23.41 32.65 -0.70
CA ARG A 110 -22.51 32.54 -1.87
C ARG A 110 -22.07 31.08 -2.02
N GLU A 111 -22.83 30.29 -2.78
CA GLU A 111 -22.47 29.84 -4.14
C GLU A 111 -21.19 29.00 -4.17
N GLY A 112 -21.37 27.72 -4.49
CA GLY A 112 -20.27 26.80 -4.76
C GLY A 112 -19.96 25.80 -3.64
N ALA A 113 -20.95 25.36 -2.86
CA ALA A 113 -20.84 24.04 -2.26
C ALA A 113 -20.87 23.07 -3.44
N LEU A 114 -19.67 22.70 -3.85
CA LEU A 114 -19.38 21.66 -4.81
C LEU A 114 -20.23 20.46 -4.37
N GLU A 115 -21.36 20.23 -5.05
CA GLU A 115 -21.95 18.91 -5.16
C GLU A 115 -20.90 18.06 -5.89
N GLU A 116 -19.79 17.77 -5.21
CA GLU A 116 -18.88 16.74 -5.63
C GLU A 116 -19.66 15.47 -5.38
N THR A 117 -20.26 15.01 -6.47
CA THR A 117 -20.93 13.73 -6.61
C THR A 117 -20.25 12.75 -5.66
N ASP A 118 -21.01 12.30 -4.65
CA ASP A 118 -20.59 11.33 -3.65
C ASP A 118 -20.07 10.08 -4.36
N ASN A 119 -18.79 10.13 -4.65
CA ASN A 119 -18.05 9.07 -5.29
C ASN A 119 -17.87 8.05 -4.18
N GLY A 120 -18.80 7.10 -4.07
CA GLY A 120 -18.88 6.08 -3.00
C GLY A 120 -17.64 5.18 -2.83
N TYR A 121 -16.51 5.52 -3.46
CA TYR A 121 -15.20 4.93 -3.33
C TYR A 121 -14.17 5.80 -2.57
N LYS A 122 -14.42 7.10 -2.34
CA LYS A 122 -13.55 7.95 -1.51
C LYS A 122 -13.84 7.65 -0.03
N SER A 123 -12.97 6.86 0.59
CA SER A 123 -13.11 6.42 1.98
C SER A 123 -11.75 6.27 2.65
N TYR A 124 -11.70 6.52 3.96
CA TYR A 124 -10.52 6.25 4.79
C TYR A 124 -10.10 4.77 4.72
N GLU A 125 -11.08 3.88 4.61
CA GLU A 125 -10.86 2.44 4.44
C GLU A 125 -10.19 2.16 3.10
N ASN A 126 -10.71 2.75 2.03
CA ASN A 126 -10.22 2.51 0.67
C ASN A 126 -8.78 3.03 0.53
N THR A 127 -8.53 4.24 1.03
CA THR A 127 -7.20 4.86 1.06
C THR A 127 -6.20 4.00 1.83
N THR A 128 -6.58 3.54 3.03
CA THR A 128 -5.75 2.70 3.87
C THR A 128 -5.43 1.38 3.19
N VAL A 129 -6.44 0.65 2.72
CA VAL A 129 -6.26 -0.65 2.09
C VAL A 129 -5.45 -0.52 0.81
N TRP A 130 -5.65 0.53 0.02
CA TRP A 130 -4.89 0.77 -1.21
C TRP A 130 -3.41 1.02 -0.93
N LEU A 131 -3.09 1.90 0.03
CA LEU A 131 -1.70 2.20 0.42
C LEU A 131 -1.01 0.96 1.00
N LEU A 132 -1.69 0.24 1.90
CA LEU A 132 -1.17 -1.01 2.48
C LEU A 132 -0.97 -2.07 1.40
N SER A 133 -1.92 -2.25 0.49
CA SER A 133 -1.84 -3.22 -0.61
C SER A 133 -0.68 -2.91 -1.56
N THR A 134 -0.50 -1.64 -1.93
CA THR A 134 0.54 -1.22 -2.88
C THR A 134 1.94 -1.52 -2.34
N ILE A 135 2.24 -1.17 -1.09
CA ILE A 135 3.54 -1.44 -0.47
C ILE A 135 3.70 -2.94 -0.16
N ASN A 136 2.63 -3.61 0.28
CA ASN A 136 2.68 -5.05 0.51
C ASN A 136 2.99 -5.83 -0.78
N CYS A 137 2.45 -5.43 -1.92
CA CYS A 137 2.78 -6.03 -3.21
C CYS A 137 4.27 -5.89 -3.54
N LEU A 138 4.88 -4.73 -3.27
CA LEU A 138 6.32 -4.53 -3.40
C LEU A 138 7.12 -5.43 -2.47
N ILE A 139 6.71 -5.55 -1.21
CA ILE A 139 7.35 -6.42 -0.20
C ILE A 139 7.33 -7.88 -0.69
N VAL A 140 6.17 -8.36 -1.12
CA VAL A 140 6.00 -9.73 -1.63
C VAL A 140 6.84 -9.96 -2.89
N ALA A 141 6.87 -9.00 -3.82
CA ALA A 141 7.72 -9.07 -5.00
C ALA A 141 9.22 -9.14 -4.64
N LEU A 142 9.66 -8.39 -3.64
CA LEU A 142 11.04 -8.42 -3.14
C LEU A 142 11.37 -9.77 -2.48
N VAL A 143 10.48 -10.29 -1.64
CA VAL A 143 10.68 -11.57 -0.93
C VAL A 143 10.79 -12.73 -1.92
N PHE A 144 9.89 -12.82 -2.90
CA PHE A 144 9.90 -13.90 -3.90
C PHE A 144 10.93 -13.73 -5.02
N SER A 145 11.60 -12.60 -5.11
CA SER A 145 12.66 -12.40 -6.11
C SER A 145 13.99 -13.07 -5.73
N LYS A 146 14.06 -13.79 -4.59
CA LYS A 146 15.26 -14.54 -4.19
C LYS A 146 15.60 -15.62 -5.22
N GLY A 147 16.81 -15.52 -5.76
CA GLY A 147 17.20 -16.30 -6.95
C GLY A 147 17.85 -17.66 -6.68
N LYS A 148 18.35 -17.95 -5.47
CA LYS A 148 19.07 -19.21 -5.22
C LYS A 148 18.10 -20.41 -5.33
N PRO A 149 18.49 -21.56 -5.91
CA PRO A 149 19.80 -21.90 -6.50
C PRO A 149 19.91 -21.70 -8.03
N PHE A 150 18.83 -21.35 -8.74
CA PHE A 150 18.79 -21.37 -10.22
C PHE A 150 18.95 -19.99 -10.89
N ARG A 151 18.66 -18.90 -10.18
CA ARG A 151 18.76 -17.50 -10.66
C ARG A 151 19.79 -16.71 -9.86
N GLN A 152 20.33 -15.67 -10.49
CA GLN A 152 21.20 -14.73 -9.79
C GLN A 152 20.43 -13.99 -8.68
N PRO A 153 21.13 -13.60 -7.60
CA PRO A 153 20.52 -12.80 -6.55
C PRO A 153 20.12 -11.43 -7.08
N ILE A 154 19.03 -10.90 -6.50
CA ILE A 154 18.36 -9.64 -6.86
C ILE A 154 19.33 -8.49 -7.12
N TYR A 155 20.35 -8.33 -6.26
CA TYR A 155 21.32 -7.24 -6.32
C TYR A 155 22.23 -7.24 -7.57
N THR A 156 22.25 -8.34 -8.33
CA THR A 156 23.02 -8.40 -9.59
C THR A 156 22.30 -7.67 -10.72
N ASN A 157 20.97 -7.54 -10.64
CA ASN A 157 20.17 -6.77 -11.59
C ASN A 157 19.96 -5.35 -11.04
N TYR A 158 20.91 -4.46 -11.35
CA TYR A 158 20.86 -3.07 -10.91
C TYR A 158 19.58 -2.34 -11.35
N VAL A 159 19.07 -2.63 -12.55
CA VAL A 159 17.83 -2.01 -13.07
C VAL A 159 16.64 -2.39 -12.19
N PHE A 160 16.51 -3.67 -11.83
CA PHE A 160 15.46 -4.15 -10.96
C PHE A 160 15.55 -3.56 -9.55
N VAL A 161 16.76 -3.48 -8.96
CA VAL A 161 16.95 -2.85 -7.65
C VAL A 161 16.61 -1.36 -7.69
N LEU A 162 17.05 -0.62 -8.71
CA LEU A 162 16.74 0.81 -8.86
C LEU A 162 15.23 1.04 -9.00
N VAL A 163 14.53 0.19 -9.75
CA VAL A 163 13.06 0.25 -9.86
C VAL A 163 12.40 -0.03 -8.51
N LEU A 164 12.80 -1.08 -7.79
CA LEU A 164 12.23 -1.38 -6.46
C LEU A 164 12.45 -0.24 -5.46
N VAL A 165 13.66 0.33 -5.42
CA VAL A 165 13.97 1.47 -4.54
C VAL A 165 13.17 2.70 -4.95
N GLY A 166 13.09 3.00 -6.25
CA GLY A 166 12.31 4.12 -6.77
C GLY A 166 10.81 3.98 -6.48
N GLN A 167 10.24 2.80 -6.71
CA GLN A 167 8.84 2.50 -6.42
C GLN A 167 8.54 2.54 -4.93
N LEU A 168 9.41 1.99 -4.08
CA LEU A 168 9.29 2.12 -2.63
C LEU A 168 9.33 3.59 -2.20
N GLY A 169 10.24 4.39 -2.78
CA GLY A 169 10.33 5.83 -2.55
C GLY A 169 9.06 6.57 -2.96
N ILE A 170 8.47 6.25 -4.12
CA ILE A 170 7.19 6.83 -4.58
C ILE A 170 6.06 6.45 -3.63
N CYS A 171 5.98 5.19 -3.19
CA CYS A 171 4.94 4.76 -2.25
C CYS A 171 5.08 5.42 -0.88
N LEU A 172 6.30 5.50 -0.33
CA LEU A 172 6.55 6.20 0.93
C LEU A 172 6.25 7.70 0.79
N PHE A 173 6.62 8.30 -0.33
CA PHE A 173 6.24 9.67 -0.67
C PHE A 173 4.72 9.82 -0.69
N LEU A 174 3.97 8.91 -1.32
CA LEU A 174 2.50 8.95 -1.32
C LEU A 174 1.88 8.81 0.07
N VAL A 175 2.50 8.05 0.97
CA VAL A 175 2.04 7.93 2.37
C VAL A 175 2.23 9.25 3.12
N PHE A 176 3.37 9.93 2.93
CA PHE A 176 3.73 11.14 3.68
C PHE A 176 3.43 12.47 2.96
N ALA A 177 3.10 12.45 1.67
CA ALA A 177 2.76 13.64 0.93
C ALA A 177 1.46 14.23 1.49
N ASP A 178 1.43 15.54 1.67
CA ASP A 178 0.24 16.27 2.08
C ASP A 178 -0.10 17.28 0.98
N ILE A 179 -0.32 16.76 -0.23
CA ILE A 179 -0.55 17.55 -1.44
C ILE A 179 -1.95 17.25 -1.94
N GLU A 180 -2.85 18.23 -1.79
CA GLU A 180 -4.28 18.12 -2.13
C GLU A 180 -4.50 17.73 -3.60
N ASP A 181 -3.72 18.27 -4.53
CA ASP A 181 -3.82 17.97 -5.97
C ASP A 181 -3.54 16.50 -6.30
N LEU A 182 -2.59 15.88 -5.59
CA LEU A 182 -2.23 14.49 -5.79
C LEU A 182 -3.30 13.56 -5.21
N TYR A 183 -3.82 13.92 -4.03
CA TYR A 183 -4.87 13.20 -3.34
C TYR A 183 -6.17 13.21 -4.14
N SER A 184 -6.50 14.36 -4.73
CA SER A 184 -7.67 14.51 -5.60
C SER A 184 -7.57 13.62 -6.85
N LYS A 185 -6.41 13.58 -7.52
CA LYS A 185 -6.22 12.73 -8.71
C LYS A 185 -6.23 11.23 -8.42
N MET A 186 -5.78 10.83 -7.24
CA MET A 186 -5.70 9.43 -6.83
C MET A 186 -6.88 9.00 -5.97
N ASP A 187 -7.86 9.89 -5.75
CA ASP A 187 -9.03 9.67 -4.90
C ASP A 187 -8.66 9.20 -3.48
N LEU A 188 -7.55 9.73 -2.96
CA LEU A 188 -7.03 9.48 -1.63
C LEU A 188 -7.66 10.48 -0.64
N VAL A 189 -7.91 9.99 0.57
CA VAL A 189 -8.39 10.80 1.68
C VAL A 189 -7.22 11.22 2.56
N CYS A 190 -7.22 12.47 3.01
CA CYS A 190 -6.20 12.92 3.95
C CYS A 190 -6.33 12.18 5.29
N THR A 191 -5.19 11.69 5.78
CA THR A 191 -5.10 10.89 7.02
C THR A 191 -4.08 11.52 7.95
N PRO A 192 -4.27 11.42 9.28
CA PRO A 192 -3.38 12.07 10.24
C PRO A 192 -2.02 11.35 10.27
N THR A 193 -0.98 12.09 10.63
CA THR A 193 0.40 11.58 10.68
C THR A 193 0.57 10.37 11.60
N THR A 194 -0.19 10.31 12.69
CA THR A 194 -0.24 9.15 13.60
C THR A 194 -0.69 7.88 12.91
N TRP A 195 -1.70 7.97 12.03
CA TRP A 195 -2.17 6.85 11.24
C TRP A 195 -1.15 6.42 10.18
N ARG A 196 -0.52 7.40 9.52
CA ARG A 196 0.54 7.15 8.52
C ARG A 196 1.69 6.34 9.12
N ILE A 197 2.14 6.69 10.33
CA ILE A 197 3.18 5.93 11.06
C ILE A 197 2.71 4.51 11.39
N SER A 198 1.48 4.35 11.87
CA SER A 198 0.89 3.03 12.15
C SER A 198 0.90 2.12 10.91
N MET A 199 0.53 2.66 9.73
CA MET A 199 0.59 1.93 8.47
C MET A 199 2.01 1.45 8.13
N VAL A 200 3.01 2.31 8.31
CA VAL A 200 4.43 1.94 8.08
C VAL A 200 4.87 0.84 9.04
N ILE A 201 4.44 0.88 10.31
CA ILE A 201 4.73 -0.17 11.30
C ILE A 201 4.10 -1.51 10.87
N MET A 202 2.83 -1.50 10.47
CA MET A 202 2.16 -2.72 9.98
C MET A 202 2.90 -3.32 8.78
N LEU A 203 3.35 -2.48 7.84
CA LEU A 203 4.12 -2.91 6.67
C LEU A 203 5.50 -3.46 7.04
N ALA A 204 6.18 -2.87 8.02
CA ALA A 204 7.46 -3.36 8.52
C ALA A 204 7.31 -4.75 9.18
N VAL A 205 6.23 -4.96 9.95
CA VAL A 205 5.89 -6.27 10.50
C VAL A 205 5.62 -7.27 9.37
N THR A 206 4.90 -6.86 8.33
CA THR A 206 4.64 -7.73 7.18
C THR A 206 5.91 -8.13 6.46
N LEU A 207 6.83 -7.20 6.21
CA LEU A 207 8.14 -7.51 5.64
C LEU A 207 8.90 -8.55 6.47
N ALA A 208 8.93 -8.37 7.79
CA ALA A 208 9.62 -9.29 8.70
C ALA A 208 8.99 -10.70 8.66
N VAL A 209 7.66 -10.80 8.76
CA VAL A 209 6.96 -12.09 8.74
C VAL A 209 7.11 -12.78 7.39
N SER A 210 6.89 -12.07 6.27
CA SER A 210 7.05 -12.62 4.93
C SER A 210 8.47 -13.12 4.68
N PHE A 211 9.48 -12.41 5.16
CA PHE A 211 10.86 -12.87 5.08
C PHE A 211 11.10 -14.14 5.89
N LEU A 212 10.59 -14.21 7.13
CA LEU A 212 10.72 -15.40 7.99
C LEU A 212 10.01 -16.62 7.42
N VAL A 213 8.80 -16.44 6.86
CA VAL A 213 8.04 -17.52 6.21
C VAL A 213 8.83 -18.08 5.03
N GLU A 214 9.40 -17.21 4.20
CA GLU A 214 10.17 -17.64 3.04
C GLU A 214 11.43 -18.42 3.44
N GLU A 215 12.19 -17.93 4.43
CA GLU A 215 13.36 -18.65 4.93
C GLU A 215 12.98 -20.00 5.55
N ALA A 216 11.91 -20.04 6.36
CA ALA A 216 11.46 -21.27 7.01
C ALA A 216 10.94 -22.33 6.04
N VAL A 217 10.35 -21.94 4.91
CA VAL A 217 9.78 -22.88 3.92
C VAL A 217 10.82 -23.32 2.88
N ILE A 218 11.78 -22.47 2.53
CA ILE A 218 12.81 -22.79 1.52
C ILE A 218 14.03 -23.51 2.13
N GLU A 219 14.41 -23.20 3.38
CA GLU A 219 15.57 -23.82 4.02
C GLU A 219 15.24 -25.15 4.75
N ASN A 220 13.97 -25.55 4.82
CA ASN A 220 13.50 -26.79 5.47
C ASN A 220 12.96 -27.82 4.47
#